data_AF-K6YHE2-F1
#
_entry.id   AF-K6YHE2-F1
#
_cell.length_a   1.000
_cell.length_b   1.000
_cell.length_c   1.000
_cell.angle_alpha   90.00
_cell.angle_beta   90.00
_cell.angle_gamma   90.00
#
_symmetry.space_group_name_H-M   'P 1'
#
loop_
_entity.id
_entity.type
_entity.pdbx_description
1 polymer ?
#
loop_
_entity_poly.entity_id
_entity_poly.type
_entity_poly.pdbx_seq_one_letter_code
_entity_poly.pdbx_strand_id
1 'polypeptide(L)' 'MNMKLTDCAALCGVGINTLSRIENGNPNSTLGATFSILKGLGIKLSHAEYAINFSDDDWV' A
#
# COMPACT_ATOMS: atom_id res chain seq x y z
N MET A 1 -16.63 12.69 -9.67
CA MET A 1 -15.85 13.47 -8.69
C MET A 1 -14.39 13.40 -9.13
N ASN A 2 -13.82 14.47 -9.68
CA ASN A 2 -12.39 14.50 -10.06
C ASN A 2 -11.59 14.98 -8.85
N MET A 3 -11.24 14.05 -7.96
CA MET A 3 -10.39 14.35 -6.81
C MET A 3 -8.98 14.59 -7.32
N LYS A 4 -8.37 15.72 -6.97
CA LYS A 4 -7.00 16.01 -7.40
C LYS A 4 -6.04 15.16 -6.58
N LEU A 5 -4.88 14.83 -7.15
CA LEU A 5 -3.82 14.08 -6.47
C LEU A 5 -3.39 14.74 -5.15
N THR A 6 -3.47 16.07 -5.08
CA THR A 6 -3.23 16.87 -3.88
C THR A 6 -4.18 16.50 -2.74
N ASP A 7 -5.46 16.30 -3.06
CA ASP A 7 -6.50 16.03 -2.08
C ASP A 7 -6.38 14.60 -1.58
N CYS A 8 -6.07 13.65 -2.47
CA CYS A 8 -5.78 12.26 -2.11
C CYS A 8 -4.55 12.16 -1.18
N ALA A 9 -3.49 12.91 -1.50
CA ALA A 9 -2.27 12.92 -0.70
C ALA A 9 -2.53 13.50 0.70
N ALA A 10 -3.32 14.58 0.78
CA ALA A 10 -3.72 15.18 2.05
C ALA A 10 -4.58 14.24 2.91
N LEU A 11 -5.55 13.54 2.30
CA LEU A 11 -6.36 12.52 2.98
C LEU A 11 -5.51 11.37 3.54
N CYS A 12 -4.46 10.99 2.81
CA CYS A 12 -3.52 9.94 3.21
C CYS A 12 -2.41 10.42 4.14
N GLY A 13 -2.32 11.72 4.44
CA GLY A 13 -1.26 12.29 5.27
C GLY A 13 0.14 12.18 4.65
N VAL A 14 0.25 12.14 3.33
CA VAL A 14 1.52 12.02 2.58
C VAL A 14 1.70 13.20 1.63
N GLY A 15 2.95 13.47 1.22
CA GLY A 15 3.22 14.46 0.18
C GLY A 15 2.77 13.99 -1.20
N ILE A 16 2.35 14.93 -2.06
CA ILE A 16 1.92 14.61 -3.44
C ILE A 16 3.00 13.87 -4.24
N ASN A 17 4.27 14.20 -4.04
CA ASN A 17 5.39 13.53 -4.69
C ASN A 17 5.55 12.09 -4.20
N THR A 18 5.26 11.83 -2.93
CA THR A 18 5.31 10.48 -2.36
C THR A 18 4.19 9.62 -2.92
N LEU A 19 2.95 10.16 -2.97
CA LEU A 19 1.81 9.47 -3.55
C LEU A 19 2.05 9.17 -5.04
N SER A 20 2.49 10.17 -5.81
CA SER A 20 2.81 10.02 -7.23
C SER A 20 3.91 8.98 -7.47
N ARG A 21 4.96 8.95 -6.64
CA ARG A 21 6.02 7.92 -6.74
C ARG A 21 5.45 6.51 -6.51
N ILE A 22 4.56 6.36 -5.54
CA ILE A 22 3.93 5.06 -5.23
C ILE A 22 2.99 4.63 -6.36
N GLU A 23 2.17 5.55 -6.90
CA GLU A 23 1.29 5.26 -8.04
C GLU A 23 2.07 4.88 -9.30
N ASN A 24 3.23 5.49 -9.53
CA ASN A 24 4.11 5.19 -10.66
C ASN A 24 5.05 3.98 -10.41
N GLY A 25 4.90 3.27 -9.29
CA GLY A 25 5.69 2.07 -8.99
C GLY A 25 7.16 2.32 -8.70
N ASN A 26 7.51 3.47 -8.11
CA ASN A 26 8.89 3.77 -7.76
C ASN A 26 9.43 2.76 -6.72
N PRO A 27 10.54 2.06 -6.99
CA PRO A 27 11.08 1.03 -6.09
C PRO A 27 11.67 1.60 -4.79
N ASN A 28 12.00 2.90 -4.74
CA ASN A 28 12.54 3.57 -3.55
C ASN A 28 11.43 4.14 -2.65
N SER A 29 10.21 3.63 -2.78
CA SER A 29 9.08 4.04 -1.95
C SER A 29 9.19 3.40 -0.57
N THR A 30 9.05 4.21 0.48
CA THR A 30 9.11 3.70 1.86
C THR A 30 7.84 2.93 2.20
N LEU A 31 7.98 1.75 2.82
CA LEU A 31 6.84 0.94 3.30
C LEU A 31 5.88 1.74 4.20
N GLY A 32 6.40 2.65 5.03
CA GLY A 32 5.59 3.50 5.89
C GLY A 32 4.63 4.43 5.12
N ALA A 33 5.05 4.95 3.97
CA ALA A 33 4.18 5.79 3.13
C ALA A 33 3.04 4.96 2.52
N THR A 34 3.32 3.72 2.11
CA THR A 34 2.30 2.79 1.64
C THR A 34 1.27 2.48 2.74
N PHE A 35 1.71 2.25 3.98
CA PHE A 35 0.79 2.06 5.10
C PHE A 35 -0.04 3.29 5.42
N SER A 36 0.54 4.50 5.35
CA SER A 36 -0.23 5.74 5.53
C SER A 36 -1.33 5.89 4.49
N ILE A 37 -1.05 5.55 3.22
CA ILE A 37 -2.05 5.56 2.14
C ILE A 37 -3.15 4.53 2.39
N LEU A 38 -2.78 3.28 2.71
CA LEU A 38 -3.75 2.23 3.02
C LEU A 38 -4.65 2.62 4.20
N LYS A 39 -4.06 3.20 5.25
CA LYS A 39 -4.78 3.73 6.41
C LYS A 39 -5.71 4.88 6.03
N GLY A 40 -5.24 5.83 5.21
CA GLY A 40 -6.04 6.96 4.73
C GLY A 40 -7.24 6.55 3.87
N LEU A 41 -7.08 5.47 3.10
CA LEU A 41 -8.15 4.86 2.30
C LEU A 41 -9.10 3.98 3.13
N GLY A 42 -8.80 3.73 4.41
CA GLY A 42 -9.56 2.84 5.27
C GLY A 42 -9.37 1.35 4.95
N ILE A 43 -8.33 1.00 4.18
CA ILE A 43 -7.98 -0.38 3.86
C ILE A 43 -7.31 -0.99 5.09
N LYS A 44 -7.97 -1.98 5.69
CA LYS A 44 -7.39 -2.79 6.76
C LYS A 44 -6.56 -3.90 6.15
N LEU A 45 -5.28 -3.91 6.46
CA LEU A 45 -4.43 -5.07 6.19
C LEU A 45 -4.76 -6.14 7.22
N SER A 46 -5.41 -7.21 6.78
CA SER A 46 -5.46 -8.47 7.52
C SER A 46 -4.36 -9.37 6.98
N HIS A 47 -3.57 -9.97 7.87
CA HIS A 47 -2.90 -11.20 7.48
C HIS A 47 -3.99 -12.24 7.28
N ALA A 48 -4.15 -12.73 6.05
CA ALA A 48 -4.72 -14.04 5.90
C ALA A 48 -3.76 -14.98 6.63
N GLU A 49 -4.21 -15.60 7.72
CA GLU A 49 -3.63 -16.85 8.15
C GLU A 49 -3.83 -17.78 6.96
N TYR A 50 -2.82 -17.84 6.09
CA TYR A 50 -2.74 -18.93 5.15
C TYR A 50 -2.64 -20.15 6.06
N ALA A 51 -3.74 -20.90 6.21
CA ALA A 51 -3.68 -22.24 6.74
C ALA A 51 -2.73 -22.97 5.81
N ILE A 52 -1.46 -23.03 6.19
CA ILE A 52 -0.46 -23.76 5.46
C ILE A 52 -0.86 -25.21 5.67
N ASN A 53 -1.69 -25.73 4.77
CA ASN A 53 -1.63 -27.13 4.45
C ASN A 53 -0.27 -27.30 3.78
N PHE A 54 0.76 -27.49 4.61
CA PHE A 54 2.04 -28.01 4.17
C PHE A 54 1.74 -29.40 3.60
N SER A 55 1.36 -29.47 2.32
CA SER A 55 1.81 -30.59 1.52
C SER A 55 3.30 -30.37 1.34
N ASP A 56 4.10 -31.10 2.11
CA ASP A 56 5.52 -31.35 1.83
C ASP A 56 5.65 -31.76 0.36
N ASP A 57 5.93 -30.81 -0.53
CA ASP A 57 6.70 -30.97 -1.76
C ASP A 57 6.71 -29.62 -2.52
N ASP A 58 7.77 -29.35 -3.27
CA ASP A 58 7.97 -28.17 -4.14
C ASP A 58 8.50 -26.86 -3.53
N TRP A 59 9.51 -26.96 -2.66
CA TRP A 59 10.66 -26.03 -2.73
C TRP A 59 11.95 -26.82 -2.93
N VAL A 60 12.24 -27.17 -4.20
CA VAL A 60 13.56 -27.64 -4.67
C VAL A 60 14.17 -26.58 -5.57
#